data_AF-A0A127SZV9-F1
#
_entry.id   AF-A0A127SZV9-F1
#
_cell.length_a   1.000
_cell.length_b   1.000
_cell.length_c   1.000
_cell.angle_alpha   90.00
_cell.angle_beta   90.00
_cell.angle_gamma   90.00
#
_symmetry.space_group_name_H-M   'P 1'
#
loop_
_entity.id
_entity.type
_entity.pdbx_description
1 polymer ?
#
loop_
_entity_poly.entity_id
_entity_poly.type
_entity_poly.pdbx_seq_one_letter_code
_entity_poly.pdbx_strand_id
1 'polypeptide(L)'
;DFIYLIMPDRFVDGDESLDNVPRNMEPVDKKAFYGRHGGDIAGIRSQLDYLAALGVTAIWCTPLLEDNQPRESYHGYACTDYYHIDRRFGSNADYKAFVEDAHAHGIKVIMDIVTNHCGSAHWWMDDLPFKDWIHVWDEYTHSNCSFSVQNDPQAAQIDRYNMESGWFDTSMPDMNLDNSFVLQYFKQWAAWWIEFAGLDGLRVDTYPYNEKYPMSEWCASVRKEYPRLNIVGEVWTCNVPQLAYWQTGNHNKDGFDSNLPAIMDFPLHSAFCGGIDG
;
A
#
# COMPACT_ATOMS: atom_id res chain seq x y z
N ASP A 1 4.72 -1.20 19.55
CA ASP A 1 5.56 -0.15 18.93
C ASP A 1 4.82 1.18 18.89
N PHE A 2 5.55 2.29 18.84
CA PHE A 2 5.01 3.60 18.47
C PHE A 2 5.39 3.86 17.00
N ILE A 3 4.39 3.85 16.13
CA ILE A 3 4.55 3.98 14.68
C ILE A 3 4.43 5.45 14.28
N TYR A 4 5.39 5.96 13.52
CA TYR A 4 5.36 7.30 12.92
C TYR A 4 5.11 7.18 11.41
N LEU A 5 4.02 7.78 10.93
CA LEU A 5 3.66 7.80 9.51
C LEU A 5 4.34 8.97 8.79
N ILE A 6 5.04 8.67 7.70
CA ILE A 6 5.74 9.65 6.85
C ILE A 6 5.18 9.57 5.44
N MET A 7 4.86 10.71 4.83
CA MET A 7 4.76 10.81 3.38
C MET A 7 6.11 11.32 2.86
N PRO A 8 6.94 10.46 2.22
CA PRO A 8 8.34 10.78 1.92
C PRO A 8 8.52 12.12 1.21
N ASP A 9 7.74 12.36 0.15
CA ASP A 9 7.76 13.59 -0.66
C ASP A 9 7.51 14.87 0.15
N ARG A 10 6.86 14.75 1.32
CA ARG A 10 6.39 15.87 2.15
C ARG A 10 7.15 16.02 3.47
N PHE A 11 8.15 15.18 3.72
CA PHE A 11 8.84 15.15 5.00
C PHE A 11 10.08 16.05 5.00
N VAL A 12 11.17 15.59 4.39
CA VAL A 12 12.43 16.32 4.30
C VAL A 12 13.06 16.01 2.95
N ASP A 13 13.41 17.07 2.23
CA ASP A 13 14.21 17.04 1.01
C ASP A 13 15.69 17.05 1.44
N GLY A 14 16.35 15.91 1.27
CA GLY A 14 17.72 15.66 1.74
C GLY A 14 18.74 15.59 0.62
N ASP A 15 18.30 15.40 -0.63
CA ASP A 15 19.10 15.40 -1.84
C ASP A 15 18.34 16.07 -3.01
N GLU A 16 18.40 17.40 -3.04
CA GLU A 16 17.83 18.24 -4.11
C GLU A 16 18.34 17.87 -5.53
N SER A 17 19.40 17.05 -5.66
CA SER A 17 19.84 16.58 -6.98
C SER A 17 18.83 15.62 -7.62
N LEU A 18 18.04 14.89 -6.81
CA LEU A 18 17.00 13.95 -7.26
C LEU A 18 15.77 14.65 -7.86
N ASP A 19 15.57 15.93 -7.55
CA ASP A 19 14.49 16.75 -8.12
C ASP A 19 14.67 17.00 -9.62
N ASN A 20 15.89 16.84 -10.14
CA ASN A 20 16.23 17.06 -11.54
C ASN A 20 15.89 15.83 -12.39
N VAL A 21 14.62 15.70 -12.75
CA VAL A 21 14.09 14.55 -13.49
C VAL A 21 14.06 14.77 -15.01
N PRO A 22 14.10 13.68 -15.80
CA PRO A 22 13.81 13.72 -17.23
C PRO A 22 12.45 14.39 -17.55
N ARG A 23 12.33 15.00 -18.74
CA ARG A 23 11.11 15.74 -19.14
C ARG A 23 9.82 14.92 -19.18
N ASN A 24 9.91 13.60 -19.23
CA ASN A 24 8.77 12.69 -19.26
C ASN A 24 8.30 12.26 -17.87
N MET A 25 8.90 12.79 -16.80
CA MET A 25 8.48 12.58 -15.42
C MET A 25 7.88 13.86 -14.85
N GLU A 26 6.99 13.74 -13.88
CA GLU A 26 6.43 14.89 -13.17
C GLU A 26 7.55 15.64 -12.41
N PRO A 27 7.75 16.94 -12.67
CA PRO A 27 8.77 17.74 -11.98
C PRO A 27 8.30 18.13 -10.57
N VAL A 28 9.25 18.59 -9.75
CA VAL A 28 8.93 19.21 -8.46
C VAL A 28 8.24 20.56 -8.64
N ASP A 29 7.13 20.74 -7.93
CA ASP A 29 6.44 22.01 -7.75
C ASP A 29 5.93 22.11 -6.31
N LYS A 30 6.77 22.68 -5.43
CA LYS A 30 6.48 22.89 -4.00
C LYS A 30 5.27 23.82 -3.75
N LYS A 31 4.75 24.51 -4.77
CA LYS A 31 3.56 25.37 -4.66
C LYS A 31 2.28 24.65 -5.07
N ALA A 32 2.38 23.61 -5.89
CA ALA A 32 1.23 22.81 -6.28
C ALA A 32 0.85 21.86 -5.13
N PHE A 33 -0.41 21.91 -4.70
CA PHE A 33 -0.89 21.07 -3.60
C PHE A 33 -0.72 19.57 -3.87
N TYR A 34 -1.01 19.16 -5.11
CA TYR A 34 -0.84 17.79 -5.61
C TYR A 34 0.48 17.59 -6.38
N GLY A 35 1.38 18.58 -6.35
CA GLY A 35 2.70 18.43 -6.96
C GLY A 35 3.65 17.64 -6.06
N ARG A 36 4.76 17.23 -6.65
CA ARG A 36 5.92 16.73 -5.91
C ARG A 36 6.63 17.85 -5.18
N HIS A 37 7.02 17.63 -3.93
CA HIS A 37 7.68 18.61 -3.07
C HIS A 37 9.14 18.27 -2.78
N GLY A 38 9.63 17.10 -3.23
CA GLY A 38 11.06 16.77 -3.26
C GLY A 38 11.58 16.04 -2.03
N GLY A 39 10.73 15.71 -1.06
CA GLY A 39 11.15 14.90 0.07
C GLY A 39 11.61 13.50 -0.35
N ASP A 40 12.65 12.97 0.29
CA ASP A 40 13.37 11.78 -0.18
C ASP A 40 13.92 10.91 0.96
N ILE A 41 14.53 9.77 0.60
CA ILE A 41 15.08 8.81 1.58
C ILE A 41 16.27 9.41 2.35
N ALA A 42 17.09 10.24 1.73
CA ALA A 42 18.20 10.90 2.41
C ALA A 42 17.70 11.85 3.51
N GLY A 43 16.61 12.57 3.25
CA GLY A 43 15.94 13.42 4.21
C GLY A 43 15.32 12.65 5.37
N ILE A 44 14.69 11.49 5.10
CA ILE A 44 14.20 10.61 6.18
C ILE A 44 15.37 10.12 7.06
N ARG A 45 16.45 9.63 6.43
CA ARG A 45 17.65 9.15 7.14
C ARG A 45 18.27 10.24 8.02
N SER A 46 18.26 11.50 7.56
CA SER A 46 18.79 12.62 8.34
C SER A 46 17.99 12.95 9.60
N GLN A 47 16.78 12.40 9.76
CA GLN A 47 15.90 12.67 10.91
C GLN A 47 15.78 11.46 11.87
N LEU A 48 16.52 10.37 11.66
CA LEU A 48 16.42 9.18 12.52
C LEU A 48 16.73 9.47 14.00
N ASP A 49 17.72 10.33 14.28
CA ASP A 49 18.00 10.80 15.65
C ASP A 49 16.80 11.54 16.26
N TYR A 50 16.14 12.41 15.48
CA TYR A 50 14.93 13.12 15.91
C TYR A 50 13.79 12.15 16.22
N LEU A 51 13.55 11.19 15.33
CA LEU A 51 12.49 10.18 15.49
C LEU A 51 12.76 9.29 16.70
N ALA A 52 14.00 8.84 16.89
CA ALA A 52 14.41 8.07 18.07
C ALA A 52 14.22 8.88 19.37
N ALA A 53 14.61 10.16 19.38
CA ALA A 53 14.44 11.05 20.53
C ALA A 53 12.96 11.31 20.87
N LEU A 54 12.08 11.31 19.87
CA LEU A 54 10.62 11.38 20.04
C LEU A 54 10.04 10.09 20.66
N GLY A 55 10.80 9.00 20.67
CA GLY A 55 10.37 7.70 21.17
C GLY A 55 9.72 6.81 20.10
N VAL A 56 9.87 7.17 18.82
CA VAL A 56 9.39 6.36 17.70
C VAL A 56 10.14 5.03 17.70
N THR A 57 9.42 3.92 17.55
CA THR A 57 10.01 2.57 17.48
C THR A 57 9.70 1.86 16.17
N ALA A 58 8.90 2.48 15.29
CA ALA A 58 8.64 2.03 13.93
C ALA A 58 8.32 3.21 13.02
N ILE A 59 8.79 3.19 11.78
CA ILE A 59 8.42 4.12 10.72
C ILE A 59 7.55 3.38 9.71
N TRP A 60 6.44 4.00 9.32
CA TRP A 60 5.66 3.61 8.16
C TRP A 60 5.73 4.75 7.16
N CYS A 61 6.30 4.51 5.99
CA CYS A 61 6.25 5.47 4.89
C CYS A 61 5.09 5.10 3.97
N THR A 62 4.34 6.08 3.46
CA THR A 62 3.52 5.87 2.24
C THR A 62 4.40 5.33 1.11
N PRO A 63 3.83 4.72 0.05
CA PRO A 63 4.62 3.94 -0.90
C PRO A 63 5.79 4.73 -1.52
N LEU A 64 6.93 4.05 -1.63
CA LEU A 64 8.19 4.57 -2.18
C LEU A 64 8.55 3.95 -3.54
N LEU A 65 7.75 2.98 -4.01
CA LEU A 65 7.96 2.34 -5.31
C LEU A 65 7.69 3.32 -6.44
N GLU A 66 8.26 3.05 -7.62
CA GLU A 66 8.18 3.98 -8.76
C GLU A 66 6.72 4.27 -9.11
N ASP A 67 6.33 5.54 -9.07
CA ASP A 67 5.03 6.03 -9.51
C ASP A 67 5.26 7.04 -10.63
N ASN A 68 5.37 6.58 -11.86
CA ASN A 68 5.66 7.44 -13.00
C ASN A 68 4.39 8.02 -13.64
N GLN A 69 3.31 8.22 -12.87
CA GLN A 69 2.14 8.95 -13.34
C GLN A 69 2.55 10.37 -13.79
N PRO A 70 1.90 10.92 -14.83
CA PRO A 70 2.25 12.24 -15.35
C PRO A 70 1.87 13.38 -14.39
N ARG A 71 1.01 13.11 -13.41
CA ARG A 71 0.51 14.03 -12.38
C ARG A 71 0.27 13.28 -11.10
N GLU A 72 0.42 13.97 -9.97
CA GLU A 72 0.07 13.48 -8.62
C GLU A 72 0.93 12.30 -8.14
N SER A 73 2.06 12.02 -8.80
CA SER A 73 2.96 10.90 -8.48
C SER A 73 3.59 10.96 -7.09
N TYR A 74 3.43 12.08 -6.38
CA TYR A 74 3.97 12.27 -5.04
C TYR A 74 3.43 11.27 -4.01
N HIS A 75 2.21 10.76 -4.23
CA HIS A 75 1.52 9.91 -3.25
C HIS A 75 2.01 8.45 -3.26
N GLY A 76 2.55 7.96 -4.38
CA GLY A 76 3.10 6.61 -4.53
C GLY A 76 2.12 5.46 -4.74
N TYR A 77 0.81 5.67 -4.57
CA TYR A 77 -0.20 4.60 -4.69
C TYR A 77 -0.45 4.09 -6.12
N ALA A 78 -0.06 4.82 -7.17
CA ALA A 78 -0.23 4.39 -8.56
C ALA A 78 1.05 3.74 -9.11
N CYS A 79 1.50 2.65 -8.47
CA CYS A 79 2.79 2.02 -8.74
C CYS A 79 2.95 1.60 -10.22
N THR A 80 4.08 1.99 -10.81
CA THR A 80 4.46 1.74 -12.22
C THR A 80 5.63 0.76 -12.38
N ASP A 81 6.37 0.49 -11.29
CA ASP A 81 7.33 -0.61 -11.20
C ASP A 81 7.45 -1.11 -9.76
N TYR A 82 6.98 -2.34 -9.53
CA TYR A 82 6.95 -2.95 -8.21
C TYR A 82 8.33 -3.30 -7.63
N TYR A 83 9.39 -3.39 -8.44
CA TYR A 83 10.73 -3.79 -7.99
C TYR A 83 11.72 -2.64 -7.88
N HIS A 84 11.30 -1.41 -8.16
CA HIS A 84 12.16 -0.24 -8.08
C HIS A 84 11.56 0.83 -7.17
N ILE A 85 12.39 1.34 -6.26
CA ILE A 85 12.14 2.61 -5.58
C ILE A 85 12.08 3.71 -6.64
N ASP A 86 11.16 4.66 -6.44
CA ASP A 86 11.10 5.83 -7.29
C ASP A 86 12.42 6.58 -7.24
N ARG A 87 13.02 6.79 -8.41
CA ARG A 87 14.33 7.46 -8.52
C ARG A 87 14.36 8.86 -7.90
N ARG A 88 13.19 9.50 -7.72
CA ARG A 88 13.02 10.80 -7.06
C ARG A 88 13.13 10.71 -5.53
N PHE A 89 13.01 9.51 -4.97
CA PHE A 89 13.25 9.24 -3.55
C PHE A 89 14.65 8.65 -3.28
N GLY A 90 15.24 7.99 -4.28
CA GLY A 90 16.56 7.36 -4.20
C GLY A 90 16.61 6.06 -4.99
N SER A 91 17.51 5.15 -4.62
CA SER A 91 17.63 3.81 -5.21
C SER A 91 17.15 2.71 -4.26
N ASN A 92 17.00 1.48 -4.77
CA ASN A 92 16.78 0.30 -3.92
C ASN A 92 17.88 0.12 -2.86
N ALA A 93 19.12 0.48 -3.18
CA ALA A 93 20.23 0.45 -2.23
C ALA A 93 20.06 1.51 -1.14
N ASP A 94 19.56 2.70 -1.47
CA ASP A 94 19.28 3.76 -0.49
C ASP A 94 18.14 3.35 0.44
N TYR A 95 17.10 2.69 -0.08
CA TYR A 95 16.01 2.16 0.75
C TYR A 95 16.51 1.08 1.72
N LYS A 96 17.33 0.13 1.25
CA LYS A 96 17.96 -0.86 2.12
C LYS A 96 18.84 -0.21 3.19
N ALA A 97 19.65 0.78 2.81
CA ALA A 97 20.48 1.53 3.76
C ALA A 97 19.64 2.31 4.77
N PHE A 98 18.50 2.86 4.36
CA PHE A 98 17.54 3.49 5.27
C PHE A 98 17.00 2.50 6.31
N VAL A 99 16.61 1.29 5.90
CA VAL A 99 16.14 0.27 6.85
C VAL A 99 17.26 -0.13 7.82
N GLU A 100 18.48 -0.34 7.32
CA GLU A 100 19.64 -0.66 8.15
C GLU A 100 19.96 0.46 9.17
N ASP A 101 19.91 1.72 8.73
CA ASP A 101 20.12 2.88 9.60
C ASP A 101 18.99 2.99 10.64
N ALA A 102 17.73 2.79 10.25
CA ALA A 102 16.60 2.80 11.17
C ALA A 102 16.75 1.71 12.24
N HIS A 103 17.16 0.49 11.85
CA HIS A 103 17.43 -0.60 12.79
C HIS A 103 18.56 -0.26 13.76
N ALA A 104 19.61 0.43 13.32
CA ALA A 104 20.69 0.90 14.20
C ALA A 104 20.20 1.90 15.27
N HIS A 105 19.08 2.60 15.00
CA HIS A 105 18.39 3.47 15.97
C HIS A 105 17.31 2.72 16.78
N GLY A 106 17.17 1.41 16.61
CA GLY A 106 16.13 0.61 17.25
C GLY A 106 14.72 0.85 16.68
N ILE A 107 14.64 1.40 15.47
CA ILE A 107 13.40 1.75 14.77
C ILE A 107 13.12 0.70 13.70
N LYS A 108 11.94 0.08 13.74
CA LYS A 108 11.45 -0.84 12.72
C LYS A 108 10.99 -0.10 11.47
N VAL A 109 10.97 -0.77 10.31
CA VAL A 109 10.42 -0.20 9.07
C VAL A 109 9.25 -1.05 8.55
N ILE A 110 8.13 -0.37 8.31
CA ILE A 110 6.91 -0.92 7.72
C ILE A 110 6.79 -0.39 6.30
N MET A 111 6.73 -1.29 5.32
CA MET A 111 6.51 -0.91 3.92
C MET A 111 5.02 -0.84 3.62
N ASP A 112 4.60 0.25 2.98
CA ASP A 112 3.27 0.40 2.44
C ASP A 112 3.18 -0.22 1.05
N ILE A 113 2.22 -1.10 0.86
CA ILE A 113 2.08 -1.91 -0.34
C ILE A 113 0.66 -1.80 -0.90
N VAL A 114 0.58 -1.81 -2.24
CA VAL A 114 -0.68 -1.81 -2.99
C VAL A 114 -0.71 -3.06 -3.85
N THR A 115 -1.61 -3.99 -3.53
CA THR A 115 -1.85 -5.20 -4.33
C THR A 115 -3.07 -5.07 -5.24
N ASN A 116 -4.00 -4.17 -4.89
CA ASN A 116 -5.28 -4.02 -5.58
C ASN A 116 -5.13 -3.46 -6.99
N HIS A 117 -4.29 -2.45 -7.17
CA HIS A 117 -4.14 -1.74 -8.43
C HIS A 117 -2.67 -1.40 -8.68
N CYS A 118 -2.37 -1.12 -9.94
CA CYS A 118 -1.13 -0.48 -10.37
C CYS A 118 -1.47 0.91 -10.94
N GLY A 119 -0.47 1.62 -11.46
CA GLY A 119 -0.66 2.84 -12.22
C GLY A 119 -0.87 2.58 -13.72
N SER A 120 -1.69 3.40 -14.38
CA SER A 120 -1.91 3.39 -15.83
C SER A 120 -0.65 3.68 -16.67
N ALA A 121 0.40 4.22 -16.05
CA ALA A 121 1.73 4.41 -16.65
C ALA A 121 2.67 3.22 -16.37
N HIS A 122 2.20 2.15 -15.73
CA HIS A 122 2.97 0.92 -15.54
C HIS A 122 3.26 0.31 -16.91
N TRP A 123 4.49 -0.16 -17.10
CA TRP A 123 4.94 -0.77 -18.37
C TRP A 123 4.14 -2.01 -18.80
N TRP A 124 3.33 -2.60 -17.93
CA TRP A 124 2.40 -3.67 -18.29
C TRP A 124 1.29 -3.18 -19.22
N MET A 125 0.92 -1.90 -19.14
CA MET A 125 -0.17 -1.35 -19.95
C MET A 125 0.18 -1.29 -21.44
N ASP A 126 1.47 -1.32 -21.79
CA ASP A 126 1.94 -1.38 -23.17
C ASP A 126 1.80 -2.78 -23.78
N ASP A 127 2.01 -3.83 -22.96
CA ASP A 127 1.90 -5.24 -23.35
C ASP A 127 1.59 -6.09 -22.11
N LEU A 128 0.29 -6.36 -21.90
CA LEU A 128 -0.16 -7.11 -20.72
C LEU A 128 0.42 -8.53 -20.76
N PRO A 129 1.03 -9.02 -19.66
CA PRO A 129 1.58 -10.38 -19.61
C PRO A 129 0.53 -11.46 -19.94
N PHE A 130 -0.71 -11.23 -19.51
CA PHE A 130 -1.88 -12.03 -19.84
C PHE A 130 -3.07 -11.11 -20.09
N LYS A 131 -4.06 -11.55 -20.87
CA LYS A 131 -5.26 -10.73 -21.17
C LYS A 131 -6.06 -10.36 -19.93
N ASP A 132 -6.02 -11.21 -18.91
CA ASP A 132 -6.69 -11.11 -17.62
C ASP A 132 -5.69 -10.81 -16.50
N TRP A 133 -4.58 -10.11 -16.80
CA TRP A 133 -3.62 -9.64 -15.80
C TRP A 133 -4.19 -8.55 -14.89
N ILE A 134 -5.06 -7.73 -15.47
CA ILE A 134 -5.91 -6.74 -14.81
C ILE A 134 -7.37 -7.07 -15.10
N HIS A 135 -8.29 -6.50 -14.33
CA HIS A 135 -9.71 -6.57 -14.66
C HIS A 135 -10.02 -5.67 -15.86
N VAL A 136 -10.50 -6.28 -16.94
CA VAL A 136 -10.80 -5.60 -18.21
C VAL A 136 -12.31 -5.47 -18.38
N TRP A 137 -12.74 -4.25 -18.68
CA TRP A 137 -14.14 -3.91 -18.91
C TRP A 137 -14.33 -3.35 -20.32
N ASP A 138 -15.51 -3.56 -20.92
CA ASP A 138 -15.85 -2.97 -22.22
C ASP A 138 -15.85 -1.43 -22.17
N GLU A 139 -16.29 -0.87 -21.04
CA GLU A 139 -16.21 0.54 -20.69
C GLU A 139 -15.61 0.66 -19.27
N TYR A 140 -14.86 1.74 -19.01
CA TYR A 140 -14.33 2.01 -17.68
C TYR A 140 -15.43 1.85 -16.62
N THR A 141 -15.15 1.01 -15.62
CA THR A 141 -16.07 0.68 -14.55
C THR A 141 -15.39 0.96 -13.22
N HIS A 142 -15.92 1.95 -12.50
CA HIS A 142 -15.44 2.32 -11.17
C HIS A 142 -15.98 1.35 -10.11
N SER A 143 -15.18 1.04 -9.09
CA SER A 143 -15.64 0.24 -7.96
C SER A 143 -16.88 0.85 -7.31
N ASN A 144 -17.86 0.03 -6.93
CA ASN A 144 -19.02 0.57 -6.20
C ASN A 144 -18.70 0.89 -4.72
N CYS A 145 -17.47 0.66 -4.28
CA CYS A 145 -16.96 0.88 -2.91
C CYS A 145 -17.85 0.26 -1.81
N SER A 146 -18.65 -0.76 -2.15
CA SER A 146 -19.70 -1.27 -1.27
C SER A 146 -19.16 -2.37 -0.36
N PHE A 147 -18.35 -2.02 0.65
CA PHE A 147 -17.64 -2.98 1.52
C PHE A 147 -18.53 -4.03 2.19
N SER A 148 -19.82 -3.74 2.40
CA SER A 148 -20.77 -4.72 2.96
C SER A 148 -20.94 -5.96 2.09
N VAL A 149 -20.70 -5.89 0.77
CA VAL A 149 -20.91 -7.03 -0.14
C VAL A 149 -19.96 -8.19 0.13
N GLN A 150 -18.85 -7.92 0.82
CA GLN A 150 -17.82 -8.90 1.15
C GLN A 150 -18.29 -9.91 2.21
N ASN A 151 -19.15 -9.48 3.12
CA ASN A 151 -19.64 -10.29 4.25
C ASN A 151 -21.17 -10.37 4.37
N ASP A 152 -21.92 -9.77 3.43
CA ASP A 152 -23.37 -9.91 3.33
C ASP A 152 -23.76 -11.14 2.49
N PRO A 153 -24.42 -12.15 3.08
CA PRO A 153 -24.90 -13.33 2.35
C PRO A 153 -26.04 -13.02 1.36
N GLN A 154 -26.67 -11.84 1.45
CA GLN A 154 -27.73 -11.39 0.55
C GLN A 154 -27.23 -10.44 -0.54
N ALA A 155 -25.94 -10.09 -0.54
CA ALA A 155 -25.38 -9.20 -1.55
C ALA A 155 -25.53 -9.78 -2.96
N ALA A 156 -25.88 -8.93 -3.91
CA ALA A 156 -25.94 -9.32 -5.30
C ALA A 156 -24.53 -9.68 -5.81
N GLN A 157 -24.43 -10.72 -6.64
CA GLN A 157 -23.15 -11.14 -7.21
C GLN A 157 -22.49 -10.03 -8.03
N ILE A 158 -23.30 -9.23 -8.75
CA ILE A 158 -22.79 -8.10 -9.53
C ILE A 158 -22.21 -7.00 -8.64
N ASP A 159 -22.80 -6.73 -7.48
CA ASP A 159 -22.26 -5.73 -6.57
C ASP A 159 -20.95 -6.18 -5.94
N ARG A 160 -20.79 -7.49 -5.69
CA ARG A 160 -19.52 -8.06 -5.26
C ARG A 160 -18.46 -7.96 -6.36
N TYR A 161 -18.79 -8.37 -7.58
CA TYR A 161 -17.89 -8.29 -8.72
C TYR A 161 -17.44 -6.85 -9.01
N ASN A 162 -18.37 -5.89 -9.01
CA ASN A 162 -18.02 -4.48 -9.19
C ASN A 162 -17.18 -3.92 -8.05
N MET A 163 -17.32 -4.44 -6.84
CA MET A 163 -16.53 -4.00 -5.70
C MET A 163 -15.08 -4.48 -5.81
N GLU A 164 -14.88 -5.75 -6.20
CA GLU A 164 -13.59 -6.44 -6.26
C GLU A 164 -12.83 -6.25 -7.58
N SER A 165 -13.52 -5.90 -8.67
CA SER A 165 -12.92 -5.84 -10.02
C SER A 165 -13.09 -4.47 -10.69
N GLY A 166 -13.84 -3.57 -10.05
CA GLY A 166 -14.01 -2.21 -10.52
C GLY A 166 -12.79 -1.36 -10.17
N TRP A 167 -12.34 -0.54 -11.10
CA TRP A 167 -11.14 0.28 -10.90
C TRP A 167 -11.37 1.35 -9.84
N PHE A 168 -10.31 1.68 -9.09
CA PHE A 168 -10.38 2.74 -8.08
C PHE A 168 -10.53 4.11 -8.73
N ASP A 169 -9.77 4.38 -9.80
CA ASP A 169 -9.96 5.53 -10.68
C ASP A 169 -9.47 5.22 -12.10
N THR A 170 -9.56 6.20 -13.01
CA THR A 170 -9.14 6.03 -14.41
C THR A 170 -7.64 5.86 -14.62
N SER A 171 -6.83 6.22 -13.63
CA SER A 171 -5.37 6.12 -13.62
C SER A 171 -4.84 4.89 -12.88
N MET A 172 -5.72 4.11 -12.23
CA MET A 172 -5.36 2.96 -11.40
C MET A 172 -6.01 1.66 -11.90
N PRO A 173 -5.43 0.99 -12.92
CA PRO A 173 -5.89 -0.31 -13.38
C PRO A 173 -5.90 -1.35 -12.27
N ASP A 174 -7.04 -2.01 -12.12
CA ASP A 174 -7.31 -2.99 -11.07
C ASP A 174 -6.70 -4.36 -11.39
N MET A 175 -5.89 -4.89 -10.48
CA MET A 175 -5.18 -6.15 -10.63
C MET A 175 -6.13 -7.34 -10.43
N ASN A 176 -6.02 -8.37 -11.27
CA ASN A 176 -6.84 -9.57 -11.12
C ASN A 176 -6.12 -10.62 -10.26
N LEU A 177 -6.37 -10.66 -8.95
CA LEU A 177 -5.69 -11.63 -8.07
C LEU A 177 -6.25 -13.05 -8.18
N ASP A 178 -7.43 -13.25 -8.79
CA ASP A 178 -7.91 -14.57 -9.16
C ASP A 178 -7.01 -15.23 -10.23
N ASN A 179 -6.26 -14.44 -11.00
CA ASN A 179 -5.21 -14.95 -11.86
C ASN A 179 -4.03 -15.46 -11.02
N SER A 180 -3.84 -16.78 -11.00
CA SER A 180 -2.79 -17.43 -10.20
C SER A 180 -1.36 -16.91 -10.47
N PHE A 181 -1.08 -16.39 -11.67
CA PHE A 181 0.23 -15.80 -11.99
C PHE A 181 0.40 -14.41 -11.35
N VAL A 182 -0.67 -13.60 -11.29
CA VAL A 182 -0.67 -12.30 -10.61
C VAL A 182 -0.52 -12.51 -9.10
N LEU A 183 -1.30 -13.40 -8.51
CA LEU A 183 -1.18 -13.75 -7.09
C LEU A 183 0.22 -14.25 -6.76
N GLN A 184 0.79 -15.12 -7.60
CA GLN A 184 2.15 -15.62 -7.41
C GLN A 184 3.19 -14.51 -7.51
N TYR A 185 3.02 -13.56 -8.44
CA TYR A 185 3.87 -12.38 -8.56
C TYR A 185 3.88 -11.57 -7.26
N PHE A 186 2.71 -11.26 -6.70
CA PHE A 186 2.61 -10.47 -5.47
C PHE A 186 3.14 -11.20 -4.22
N LYS A 187 3.03 -12.53 -4.16
CA LYS A 187 3.67 -13.32 -3.10
C LYS A 187 5.19 -13.25 -3.16
N GLN A 188 5.76 -13.41 -4.36
CA GLN A 188 7.20 -13.34 -4.58
C GLN A 188 7.74 -11.93 -4.34
N TRP A 189 7.01 -10.91 -4.80
CA TRP A 189 7.35 -9.52 -4.59
C TRP A 189 7.39 -9.14 -3.10
N ALA A 190 6.38 -9.56 -2.33
CA ALA A 190 6.36 -9.31 -0.88
C ALA A 190 7.56 -9.97 -0.19
N ALA A 191 7.83 -11.25 -0.47
CA ALA A 191 8.99 -11.95 0.07
C ALA A 191 10.31 -11.28 -0.35
N TRP A 192 10.42 -10.83 -1.60
CA TRP A 192 11.59 -10.14 -2.10
C TRP A 192 11.88 -8.87 -1.31
N TRP A 193 10.89 -7.98 -1.13
CA TRP A 193 11.11 -6.74 -0.37
C TRP A 193 11.38 -6.99 1.10
N ILE A 194 10.68 -7.96 1.72
CA ILE A 194 10.94 -8.34 3.12
C ILE A 194 12.39 -8.78 3.31
N GLU A 195 12.90 -9.67 2.45
CA GLU A 195 14.28 -10.19 2.55
C GLU A 195 15.33 -9.18 2.11
N PHE A 196 15.08 -8.47 1.01
CA PHE A 196 16.04 -7.54 0.42
C PHE A 196 16.32 -6.36 1.34
N ALA A 197 15.27 -5.75 1.88
CA ALA A 197 15.38 -4.56 2.71
C ALA A 197 15.41 -4.87 4.22
N GLY A 198 14.99 -6.06 4.65
CA GLY A 198 14.91 -6.42 6.07
C GLY A 198 13.70 -5.81 6.77
N LEU A 199 12.53 -5.84 6.12
CA LEU A 199 11.32 -5.19 6.64
C LEU A 199 10.76 -5.87 7.89
N ASP A 200 10.14 -5.08 8.77
CA ASP A 200 9.55 -5.55 10.02
C ASP A 200 8.02 -5.73 9.94
N GLY A 201 7.40 -5.16 8.90
CA GLY A 201 5.97 -5.24 8.69
C GLY A 201 5.53 -4.72 7.33
N LEU A 202 4.29 -5.01 6.99
CA LEU A 202 3.62 -4.50 5.80
C LEU A 202 2.34 -3.77 6.20
N ARG A 203 2.09 -2.61 5.60
CA ARG A 203 0.78 -1.97 5.58
C ARG A 203 0.19 -2.21 4.19
N VAL A 204 -1.00 -2.81 4.13
CA VAL A 204 -1.67 -3.13 2.86
C VAL A 204 -2.77 -2.12 2.62
N ASP A 205 -2.59 -1.32 1.58
CA ASP A 205 -3.56 -0.34 1.11
C ASP A 205 -4.85 -0.99 0.62
N THR A 206 -5.98 -0.26 0.70
CA THR A 206 -7.24 -0.63 0.04
C THR A 206 -7.63 -2.11 0.22
N TYR A 207 -7.42 -2.66 1.42
CA TYR A 207 -7.47 -4.11 1.67
C TYR A 207 -8.77 -4.78 1.19
N PRO A 208 -9.98 -4.21 1.42
CA PRO A 208 -11.23 -4.83 0.99
C PRO A 208 -11.43 -4.89 -0.51
N TYR A 209 -10.77 -4.03 -1.28
CA TYR A 209 -10.95 -3.97 -2.74
C TYR A 209 -10.36 -5.21 -3.43
N ASN A 210 -9.33 -5.82 -2.85
CA ASN A 210 -8.77 -7.08 -3.34
C ASN A 210 -9.80 -8.23 -3.24
N GLU A 211 -9.71 -9.23 -4.12
CA GLU A 211 -10.46 -10.47 -4.00
C GLU A 211 -10.12 -11.18 -2.68
N LYS A 212 -11.13 -11.41 -1.83
CA LYS A 212 -10.89 -11.81 -0.43
C LYS A 212 -10.15 -13.14 -0.26
N TYR A 213 -10.38 -14.11 -1.15
CA TYR A 213 -9.76 -15.44 -1.04
C TYR A 213 -8.29 -15.42 -1.51
N PRO A 214 -7.95 -14.88 -2.70
CA PRO A 214 -6.55 -14.63 -3.08
C PRO A 214 -5.78 -13.83 -2.04
N MET A 215 -6.37 -12.76 -1.50
CA MET A 215 -5.73 -11.92 -0.49
C MET A 215 -5.47 -12.67 0.82
N SER A 216 -6.42 -13.52 1.24
CA SER A 216 -6.22 -14.42 2.39
C SER A 216 -5.08 -15.42 2.14
N GLU A 217 -4.99 -15.97 0.93
CA GLU A 217 -3.91 -16.88 0.54
C GLU A 217 -2.55 -16.17 0.52
N TRP A 218 -2.49 -14.93 0.04
CA TRP A 218 -1.30 -14.10 0.11
C TRP A 218 -0.87 -13.88 1.58
N CYS A 219 -1.80 -13.47 2.46
CA CYS A 219 -1.52 -13.27 3.88
C CYS A 219 -1.01 -14.54 4.55
N ALA A 220 -1.64 -15.68 4.26
CA ALA A 220 -1.19 -16.99 4.77
C ALA A 220 0.22 -17.34 4.28
N SER A 221 0.55 -17.05 3.02
CA SER A 221 1.87 -17.32 2.45
C SER A 221 2.97 -16.47 3.10
N VAL A 222 2.74 -15.17 3.30
CA VAL A 222 3.70 -14.28 3.96
C VAL A 222 3.89 -14.71 5.42
N ARG A 223 2.81 -15.00 6.15
CA ARG A 223 2.88 -15.44 7.56
C ARG A 223 3.54 -16.80 7.73
N LYS A 224 3.47 -17.68 6.73
CA LYS A 224 4.15 -18.97 6.76
C LYS A 224 5.66 -18.81 6.73
N GLU A 225 6.17 -17.94 5.85
CA GLU A 225 7.61 -17.66 5.75
C GLU A 225 8.09 -16.75 6.89
N TYR A 226 7.25 -15.78 7.29
CA TYR A 226 7.57 -14.75 8.29
C TYR A 226 6.59 -14.77 9.47
N PRO A 227 6.60 -15.79 10.35
CA PRO A 227 5.61 -15.96 11.40
C PRO A 227 5.61 -14.89 12.50
N ARG A 228 6.64 -14.04 12.54
CA ARG A 228 6.76 -12.91 13.48
C ARG A 228 6.51 -11.55 12.82
N LEU A 229 6.40 -11.48 11.50
CA LEU A 229 6.11 -10.25 10.77
C LEU A 229 4.64 -9.89 10.99
N ASN A 230 4.37 -8.60 11.13
CA ASN A 230 3.00 -8.10 11.22
C ASN A 230 2.56 -7.53 9.87
N ILE A 231 1.26 -7.69 9.57
CA ILE A 231 0.62 -7.15 8.37
C ILE A 231 -0.62 -6.41 8.85
N VAL A 232 -0.70 -5.12 8.55
CA VAL A 232 -1.87 -4.29 8.88
C VAL A 232 -2.62 -3.94 7.60
N GLY A 233 -3.88 -4.37 7.49
CA GLY A 233 -4.73 -4.02 6.37
C GLY A 233 -5.48 -2.73 6.62
N GLU A 234 -5.52 -1.84 5.63
CA GLU A 234 -6.41 -0.69 5.63
C GLU A 234 -7.82 -1.14 5.19
N VAL A 235 -8.73 -1.23 6.15
CA VAL A 235 -10.15 -1.47 5.90
C VAL A 235 -10.91 -0.22 6.34
N TRP A 236 -11.11 0.71 5.42
CA TRP A 236 -11.62 2.05 5.74
C TRP A 236 -13.14 2.08 6.01
N THR A 237 -13.56 1.52 7.13
CA THR A 237 -14.96 1.53 7.59
C THR A 237 -15.06 1.84 9.07
N CYS A 238 -16.05 2.66 9.44
CA CYS A 238 -16.39 2.88 10.85
C CYS A 238 -17.33 1.77 11.39
N ASN A 239 -17.73 0.80 10.56
CA ASN A 239 -18.57 -0.31 10.97
C ASN A 239 -17.72 -1.44 11.59
N VAL A 240 -17.79 -1.58 12.91
CA VAL A 240 -16.99 -2.56 13.66
C VAL A 240 -17.16 -4.01 13.16
N PRO A 241 -18.39 -4.53 12.91
CA PRO A 241 -18.55 -5.85 12.31
C PRO A 241 -17.88 -6.04 10.94
N GLN A 242 -17.96 -5.06 10.04
CA GLN A 242 -17.29 -5.13 8.74
C GLN A 242 -15.77 -5.08 8.87
N LEU A 243 -15.25 -4.28 9.80
CA LEU A 243 -13.83 -4.20 10.08
C LEU A 243 -13.30 -5.52 10.65
N ALA A 244 -13.95 -6.04 11.70
CA ALA A 244 -13.55 -7.28 12.38
C ALA A 244 -13.62 -8.53 11.46
N TYR A 245 -14.45 -8.49 10.41
CA TYR A 245 -14.53 -9.57 9.41
C TYR A 245 -13.16 -9.94 8.82
N TRP A 246 -12.27 -8.96 8.68
CA TRP A 246 -10.97 -9.13 8.05
C TRP A 246 -9.86 -9.54 9.00
N GLN A 247 -10.06 -9.54 10.32
CA GLN A 247 -9.00 -9.93 11.24
C GLN A 247 -8.95 -11.45 11.42
N THR A 248 -7.75 -12.01 11.38
CA THR A 248 -7.54 -13.45 11.55
C THR A 248 -8.03 -13.92 12.93
N GLY A 249 -8.58 -15.14 12.97
CA GLY A 249 -9.20 -15.69 14.18
C GLY A 249 -10.60 -15.14 14.51
N ASN A 250 -11.14 -14.21 13.72
CA ASN A 250 -12.55 -13.84 13.86
C ASN A 250 -13.46 -15.00 13.43
N HIS A 251 -14.50 -15.29 14.21
CA HIS A 251 -15.43 -16.38 13.92
C HIS A 251 -16.52 -15.92 12.92
N ASN A 252 -16.11 -15.72 11.67
CA ASN A 252 -17.00 -15.29 10.60
C ASN A 252 -18.06 -16.36 10.29
N LYS A 253 -19.29 -15.92 9.99
CA LYS A 253 -20.44 -16.82 9.77
C LYS A 253 -20.32 -17.68 8.51
N ASP A 254 -19.58 -17.20 7.52
CA ASP A 254 -19.27 -17.90 6.27
C ASP A 254 -18.00 -18.77 6.38
N GLY A 255 -17.34 -18.78 7.54
CA GLY A 255 -16.11 -19.53 7.79
C GLY A 255 -14.86 -18.92 7.15
N PHE A 256 -14.94 -17.71 6.59
CA PHE A 256 -13.78 -17.03 6.02
C PHE A 256 -12.79 -16.62 7.10
N ASP A 257 -11.50 -16.90 6.89
CA ASP A 257 -10.40 -16.30 7.66
C ASP A 257 -9.50 -15.56 6.65
N SER A 258 -9.29 -14.27 6.89
CA SER A 258 -8.46 -13.40 6.07
C SER A 258 -6.95 -13.68 6.23
N ASN A 259 -6.56 -14.42 7.27
CA ASN A 259 -5.17 -14.58 7.68
C ASN A 259 -4.44 -13.25 7.98
N LEU A 260 -5.13 -12.12 8.03
CA LEU A 260 -4.57 -10.80 8.32
C LEU A 260 -4.45 -10.60 9.85
N PRO A 261 -3.24 -10.37 10.39
CA PRO A 261 -3.03 -10.27 11.84
C PRO A 261 -3.52 -8.95 12.45
N ALA A 262 -3.45 -7.84 11.72
CA ALA A 262 -3.85 -6.51 12.20
C ALA A 262 -4.68 -5.72 11.18
N ILE A 263 -5.48 -4.79 11.67
CA ILE A 263 -6.37 -3.92 10.90
C ILE A 263 -6.29 -2.50 11.47
N MET A 264 -6.52 -1.48 10.63
CA MET A 264 -6.60 -0.09 11.10
C MET A 264 -7.91 0.18 11.83
N ASP A 265 -7.83 0.70 13.06
CA ASP A 265 -9.00 0.99 13.90
C ASP A 265 -9.64 2.35 13.58
N PHE A 266 -10.22 2.43 12.38
CA PHE A 266 -11.00 3.59 11.94
C PHE A 266 -12.21 3.91 12.83
N PRO A 267 -12.98 2.93 13.36
CA PRO A 267 -14.09 3.21 14.27
C PRO A 267 -13.65 3.99 15.50
N LEU A 268 -12.56 3.57 16.15
CA LEU A 268 -12.05 4.27 17.33
C LEU A 268 -11.50 5.65 16.98
N HIS A 269 -10.74 5.76 15.89
CA HIS A 269 -10.25 7.04 15.38
C HIS A 269 -11.43 8.02 15.15
N SER A 270 -12.46 7.59 14.41
CA SER A 270 -13.64 8.41 14.13
C SER A 270 -14.40 8.81 15.39
N ALA A 271 -14.48 7.93 16.39
CA ALA A 271 -15.13 8.23 17.66
C ALA A 271 -14.35 9.29 18.46
N PHE A 272 -13.02 9.22 18.49
CA PHE A 272 -12.19 10.24 19.13
C PHE A 272 -12.28 11.59 18.44
N CYS A 273 -12.12 11.65 17.11
CA CYS A 273 -12.22 12.91 16.36
C CYS A 273 -13.61 13.54 16.55
N GLY A 274 -14.68 12.76 16.38
CA GLY A 274 -16.04 13.26 16.56
C GLY A 274 -16.36 13.70 18.00
N GLY A 275 -15.68 13.15 19.01
CA GLY A 275 -15.83 13.54 20.41
C GLY A 275 -15.02 14.78 20.82
N ILE A 276 -14.02 15.17 20.06
CA ILE A 276 -13.19 16.37 20.30
C ILE A 276 -13.72 17.57 19.50
N ASP A 277 -14.25 17.33 18.29
CA ASP A 277 -14.77 18.37 17.40
C ASP A 277 -16.23 18.78 17.69
N GLY A 278 -16.93 18.06 18.58
CA GLY A 278 -18.32 18.33 19.01
C GLY A 278 -18.44 19.07 20.32
#